data_AF-A0A5J5IGA9-F1
#
_entry.id   AF-A0A5J5IGA9-F1
#
_cell.length_a   1.000
_cell.length_b   1.000
_cell.length_c   1.000
_cell.angle_alpha   90.00
_cell.angle_beta   90.00
_cell.angle_gamma   90.00
#
_symmetry.space_group_name_H-M   'P 1'
#
loop_
_entity.id
_entity.type
_entity.pdbx_description
1 polymer ?
#
loop_
_entity_poly.entity_id
_entity_poly.type
_entity_poly.pdbx_seq_one_letter_code
_entity_poly.pdbx_strand_id
1 'polypeptide(L)'
;MKNANHFFGSSNGSENLYRHSFTKFIYTDGVQSMVRDCKAYWLIDLIVSHQTYDAVKKETFQVWDLHRVKDDEFTIICTDGNHNKVTHQDIPFSDFPYDLATVWLVDGSIMLPTEY
;
A
#
# COMPACT_ATOMS: atom_id res chain seq x y z
N MET A 1 -6.34 16.04 -8.07
CA MET A 1 -6.14 14.89 -7.16
C MET A 1 -4.73 14.96 -6.61
N LYS A 2 -4.57 14.90 -5.29
CA LYS A 2 -3.26 14.89 -4.62
C LYS A 2 -2.78 13.44 -4.47
N ASN A 3 -1.61 13.11 -4.98
CA ASN A 3 -1.01 11.78 -4.84
C ASN A 3 0.01 11.78 -3.70
N ALA A 4 -0.15 10.87 -2.73
CA ALA A 4 0.76 10.69 -1.61
C ALA A 4 2.20 10.38 -2.08
N ASN A 5 2.36 9.64 -3.17
CA ASN A 5 3.66 9.22 -3.70
C ASN A 5 4.55 10.39 -4.18
N HIS A 6 4.00 11.59 -4.37
CA HIS A 6 4.81 12.78 -4.66
C HIS A 6 5.43 13.40 -3.41
N PHE A 7 4.91 13.08 -2.23
CA PHE A 7 5.33 13.65 -0.94
C PHE A 7 6.15 12.67 -0.10
N PHE A 8 6.03 11.36 -0.38
CA PHE A 8 6.76 10.29 0.30
C PHE A 8 7.61 9.51 -0.71
N GLY A 9 8.82 9.07 -0.32
CA GLY A 9 9.69 8.25 -1.16
C GLY A 9 10.95 8.94 -1.70
N SER A 10 11.38 10.07 -1.14
CA SER A 10 12.64 10.76 -1.51
C SER A 10 13.92 10.07 -1.00
N SER A 11 13.80 8.93 -0.31
CA SER A 11 14.93 8.15 0.18
C SER A 11 15.40 7.21 -0.94
N ASN A 12 16.54 7.49 -1.58
CA ASN A 12 17.18 6.54 -2.49
C ASN A 12 17.69 5.33 -1.68
N GLY A 13 16.84 4.34 -1.48
CA GLY A 13 17.11 3.16 -0.67
C GLY A 13 16.52 3.25 0.74
N SER A 14 15.95 2.14 1.21
CA SER A 14 15.48 2.01 2.58
C SER A 14 16.64 1.64 3.49
N GLU A 15 16.99 2.52 4.42
CA GLU A 15 18.05 2.27 5.40
C GLU A 15 17.53 1.42 6.57
N ASN A 16 16.21 1.41 6.80
CA ASN A 16 15.57 0.58 7.81
C ASN A 16 14.39 -0.24 7.26
N LEU A 17 14.32 -1.49 7.69
CA LEU A 17 13.20 -2.40 7.42
C LEU A 17 12.37 -2.55 8.69
N TYR A 18 11.12 -2.12 8.64
CA TYR A 18 10.20 -2.25 9.75
C TYR A 18 9.39 -3.53 9.62
N ARG A 19 9.27 -4.30 10.69
CA ARG A 19 8.54 -5.56 10.68
C ARG A 19 7.15 -5.36 11.24
N HIS A 20 6.15 -5.86 10.51
CA HIS A 20 4.79 -5.89 11.00
C HIS A 20 4.65 -6.86 12.18
N SER A 21 4.11 -6.40 13.31
CA SER A 21 4.13 -7.11 14.60
C SER A 21 3.53 -8.52 14.60
N PHE A 22 2.57 -8.78 13.71
CA PHE A 22 1.83 -10.04 13.64
C PHE A 22 2.15 -10.91 12.42
N THR A 23 3.01 -10.43 11.51
CA THR A 23 3.29 -11.13 10.25
C THR A 23 4.78 -11.10 9.90
N LYS A 24 5.16 -11.82 8.84
CA LYS A 24 6.54 -11.77 8.29
C LYS A 24 6.75 -10.61 7.33
N PHE A 25 5.72 -9.81 7.07
CA PHE A 25 5.80 -8.68 6.17
C PHE A 25 6.68 -7.58 6.76
N ILE A 26 7.54 -7.04 5.91
CA ILE A 26 8.37 -5.89 6.23
C ILE A 26 7.93 -4.71 5.38
N TYR A 27 8.23 -3.49 5.80
CA TYR A 27 7.93 -2.30 5.02
C TYR A 27 9.04 -1.26 5.15
N THR A 28 9.17 -0.44 4.09
CA THR A 28 10.25 0.53 3.91
C THR A 28 10.06 1.81 4.73
N ASP A 29 11.12 2.62 4.82
CA ASP A 29 11.08 3.95 5.44
C ASP A 29 10.06 4.88 4.79
N GLY A 30 9.91 4.83 3.45
CA GLY A 30 8.92 5.60 2.72
C GLY A 30 7.49 5.24 3.12
N VAL A 31 7.18 3.95 3.16
CA VAL A 31 5.87 3.46 3.62
C VAL A 31 5.64 3.81 5.08
N GLN A 32 6.62 3.62 5.96
CA GLN A 32 6.50 3.95 7.39
C GLN A 32 6.21 5.44 7.60
N SER A 33 6.91 6.31 6.88
CA SER A 33 6.69 7.76 6.94
C SER A 33 5.29 8.12 6.45
N MET A 34 4.85 7.52 5.34
CA MET A 34 3.52 7.74 4.79
C MET A 34 2.42 7.32 5.78
N VAL A 35 2.46 6.10 6.32
CA VAL A 35 1.42 5.61 7.23
C VAL A 35 1.44 6.32 8.58
N ARG A 36 2.61 6.77 9.05
CA ARG A 36 2.72 7.57 10.28
C ARG A 36 2.10 8.95 10.09
N ASP A 37 2.50 9.66 9.05
CA ASP A 37 2.12 11.06 8.84
C ASP A 37 0.66 11.17 8.36
N CYS A 38 0.18 10.17 7.61
CA CYS A 38 -1.21 10.06 7.18
C CYS A 38 -2.10 9.28 8.15
N LYS A 39 -1.55 8.77 9.27
CA LYS A 39 -2.24 7.86 10.22
C LYS A 39 -2.90 6.64 9.55
N ALA A 40 -2.32 6.17 8.45
CA ALA A 40 -2.90 5.18 7.56
C ALA A 40 -2.36 3.75 7.79
N TYR A 41 -2.10 3.36 9.04
CA TYR A 41 -1.64 1.99 9.36
C TYR A 41 -2.64 0.92 8.92
N TRP A 42 -3.93 1.28 8.87
CA TRP A 42 -5.00 0.45 8.32
C TRP A 42 -4.71 -0.02 6.88
N LEU A 43 -3.93 0.74 6.09
CA LEU A 43 -3.57 0.37 4.72
C LEU A 43 -2.65 -0.86 4.72
N ILE A 44 -1.69 -0.91 5.65
CA ILE A 44 -0.81 -2.07 5.83
C ILE A 44 -1.63 -3.27 6.30
N ASP A 45 -2.49 -3.07 7.30
CA ASP A 45 -3.37 -4.13 7.81
C ASP A 45 -4.28 -4.68 6.70
N LEU A 46 -4.81 -3.80 5.84
CA LEU A 46 -5.63 -4.17 4.69
C LEU A 46 -4.84 -5.04 3.71
N ILE A 47 -3.65 -4.61 3.28
CA ILE A 47 -2.80 -5.37 2.35
C ILE A 47 -2.46 -6.75 2.95
N VAL A 48 -2.08 -6.78 4.22
CA VAL A 48 -1.73 -8.00 4.95
C VAL A 48 -2.93 -8.94 5.08
N SER A 49 -4.12 -8.41 5.36
CA SER A 49 -5.35 -9.21 5.44
C SER A 49 -5.68 -9.91 4.12
N HIS A 50 -5.38 -9.27 2.99
CA HIS A 50 -5.60 -9.86 1.66
C HIS A 50 -4.66 -11.02 1.35
N GLN A 51 -3.53 -11.14 2.05
CA GLN A 51 -2.63 -12.28 1.90
C GLN A 51 -3.20 -13.59 2.45
N THR A 52 -4.38 -13.54 3.07
CA THR A 52 -5.17 -14.74 3.41
C THR A 52 -5.87 -15.36 2.20
N TYR A 53 -6.05 -14.61 1.11
CA TYR A 53 -6.62 -15.12 -0.14
C TYR A 53 -5.53 -15.68 -1.04
N ASP A 54 -5.64 -16.95 -1.42
CA ASP A 54 -4.64 -17.63 -2.28
C ASP A 54 -4.44 -16.93 -3.63
N ALA A 55 -5.51 -16.33 -4.18
CA ALA A 55 -5.45 -15.59 -5.44
C ALA A 55 -4.55 -14.35 -5.38
N VAL A 56 -4.43 -13.72 -4.21
CA VAL A 56 -3.56 -12.56 -3.99
C VAL A 56 -2.17 -13.04 -3.61
N LYS A 57 -2.09 -13.97 -2.65
CA LYS A 57 -0.82 -14.48 -2.09
C LYS A 57 0.09 -15.14 -3.13
N LYS A 58 -0.48 -15.73 -4.18
CA LYS A 58 0.30 -16.37 -5.27
C LYS A 58 1.07 -15.36 -6.13
N GLU A 59 0.66 -14.09 -6.14
CA GLU A 59 1.29 -13.04 -6.92
C GLU A 59 2.53 -12.52 -6.17
N THR A 60 3.70 -12.70 -6.76
CA THR A 60 4.99 -12.28 -6.18
C THR A 60 5.19 -10.78 -6.21
N PHE A 61 4.51 -10.10 -7.15
CA PHE A 61 4.51 -8.66 -7.31
C PHE A 61 3.06 -8.16 -7.30
N GLN A 62 2.72 -7.32 -6.34
CA GLN A 62 1.38 -6.78 -6.17
C GLN A 62 1.44 -5.26 -6.12
N VAL A 63 0.61 -4.60 -6.94
CA VAL A 63 0.44 -3.15 -6.96
C VAL A 63 -0.90 -2.82 -6.35
N TRP A 64 -0.87 -2.07 -5.25
CA TRP A 64 -2.06 -1.62 -4.52
C TRP A 64 -2.29 -0.14 -4.78
N ASP A 65 -3.30 0.17 -5.57
CA ASP A 65 -3.67 1.54 -5.92
C ASP A 65 -4.93 1.98 -5.15
N LEU A 66 -4.75 2.89 -4.21
CA LEU A 66 -5.80 3.54 -3.44
C LEU A 66 -6.28 4.78 -4.19
N HIS A 67 -7.59 4.88 -4.38
CA HIS A 67 -8.24 5.98 -5.07
C HIS A 67 -9.42 6.53 -4.25
N ARG A 68 -9.44 7.84 -4.00
CA ARG A 68 -10.61 8.52 -3.44
C ARG A 68 -11.70 8.58 -4.50
N VAL A 69 -12.86 8.04 -4.18
CA VAL A 69 -14.04 8.05 -5.03
C VAL A 69 -14.78 9.37 -4.83
N LYS A 70 -15.12 9.69 -3.57
CA LYS A 70 -15.85 10.91 -3.21
C LYS A 70 -15.74 11.16 -1.71
N ASP A 71 -15.56 12.42 -1.31
CA ASP A 71 -15.48 12.80 0.11
C ASP A 71 -14.50 11.87 0.85
N ASP A 72 -14.92 11.11 1.85
CA ASP A 72 -14.08 10.17 2.60
C ASP A 72 -14.18 8.71 2.13
N GLU A 73 -14.82 8.45 0.98
CA GLU A 73 -14.94 7.14 0.36
C GLU A 73 -13.75 6.86 -0.57
N PHE A 74 -13.18 5.67 -0.45
CA PHE A 74 -12.06 5.20 -1.26
C PHE A 74 -12.33 3.83 -1.85
N THR A 75 -11.63 3.50 -2.92
CA THR A 75 -11.51 2.12 -3.41
C THR A 75 -10.04 1.79 -3.53
N ILE A 76 -9.65 0.57 -3.17
CA ILE A 76 -8.30 0.06 -3.36
C ILE A 76 -8.33 -1.11 -4.32
N ILE A 77 -7.44 -1.09 -5.30
CA ILE A 77 -7.36 -2.10 -6.35
C ILE A 77 -5.98 -2.75 -6.27
N CYS A 78 -5.95 -4.08 -6.29
CA CYS A 78 -4.72 -4.86 -6.38
C CYS A 78 -4.54 -5.42 -7.79
N THR A 79 -3.37 -5.21 -8.38
CA THR A 79 -2.96 -5.81 -9.65
C THR A 79 -1.67 -6.60 -9.52
N ASP A 80 -1.42 -7.53 -10.44
CA ASP A 80 -0.23 -8.41 -10.51
C ASP A 80 1.02 -7.73 -11.13
N GLY A 81 0.99 -6.42 -11.34
CA GLY A 81 2.05 -5.68 -12.06
C GLY A 81 1.96 -5.78 -13.60
N ASN A 82 1.14 -6.68 -14.16
CA ASN A 82 0.84 -6.78 -15.59
C ASN A 82 -0.53 -6.20 -15.94
N HIS A 83 -1.05 -5.29 -15.10
CA HIS A 83 -2.38 -4.68 -15.21
C HIS A 83 -3.55 -5.67 -15.09
N ASN A 84 -3.31 -6.92 -14.68
CA ASN A 84 -4.41 -7.83 -14.39
C ASN A 84 -4.93 -7.54 -12.99
N LYS A 85 -6.23 -7.25 -12.90
CA LYS A 85 -6.90 -7.03 -11.61
C LYS A 85 -7.00 -8.35 -10.86
N VAL A 86 -6.41 -8.39 -9.66
CA VAL A 86 -6.42 -9.55 -8.78
C VAL A 86 -7.60 -9.45 -7.81
N THR A 87 -7.74 -8.30 -7.16
CA THR A 87 -8.84 -8.01 -6.23
C THR A 87 -9.09 -6.51 -6.12
N HIS A 88 -10.22 -6.13 -5.53
CA HIS A 88 -10.51 -4.76 -5.11
C HIS A 88 -11.28 -4.76 -3.80
N GLN A 89 -11.21 -3.64 -3.08
CA GLN A 89 -12.02 -3.42 -1.89
C GLN A 89 -12.48 -1.96 -1.84
N ASP A 90 -13.76 -1.77 -1.59
CA ASP A 90 -14.31 -0.46 -1.28
C ASP A 90 -14.16 -0.15 0.20
N ILE A 91 -13.77 1.09 0.48
CA ILE A 91 -13.52 1.63 1.80
C ILE A 91 -14.56 2.73 2.01
N PRO A 92 -15.63 2.48 2.78
CA PRO A 92 -16.74 3.41 2.92
C PRO A 92 -16.36 4.69 3.66
N PHE A 93 -15.27 4.68 4.42
CA PHE A 93 -14.78 5.86 5.13
C PHE A 93 -13.28 5.72 5.48
N SER A 94 -12.50 6.75 5.19
CA SER A 94 -11.12 6.90 5.67
C SER A 94 -10.74 8.37 5.84
N ASP A 95 -9.96 8.68 6.88
CA ASP A 95 -9.38 10.00 7.13
C ASP A 95 -8.07 10.24 6.37
N PHE A 96 -7.76 9.40 5.37
CA PHE A 96 -6.56 9.54 4.55
C PHE A 96 -6.54 10.91 3.87
N PRO A 97 -5.47 11.72 4.00
CA PRO A 97 -5.47 13.12 3.57
C PRO A 97 -5.23 13.33 2.07
N TYR A 98 -4.82 12.29 1.33
CA TYR A 98 -4.54 12.35 -0.11
C TYR A 98 -5.64 11.67 -0.91
N ASP A 99 -5.69 11.92 -2.23
CA ASP A 99 -6.70 11.33 -3.12
C ASP A 99 -6.21 10.03 -3.73
N LEU A 100 -4.89 9.89 -3.90
CA LEU A 100 -4.26 8.74 -4.53
C LEU A 100 -3.08 8.29 -3.69
N ALA A 101 -2.86 6.98 -3.61
CA ALA A 101 -1.63 6.40 -3.10
C ALA A 101 -1.38 5.05 -3.79
N THR A 102 -0.13 4.78 -4.17
CA THR A 102 0.26 3.49 -4.73
C THR A 102 1.33 2.87 -3.84
N VAL A 103 1.11 1.62 -3.44
CA VAL A 103 2.04 0.84 -2.62
C VAL A 103 2.25 -0.52 -3.26
N TRP A 104 3.48 -1.00 -3.26
CA TRP A 104 3.84 -2.30 -3.81
C TRP A 104 4.08 -3.30 -2.69
N LEU A 105 3.66 -4.54 -2.88
CA LEU A 105 4.10 -5.67 -2.07
C LEU A 105 4.87 -6.63 -2.97
N VAL A 106 6.17 -6.77 -2.69
CA VAL A 106 7.09 -7.60 -3.47
C VAL A 106 7.85 -8.52 -2.53
N ASP A 107 7.72 -9.83 -2.72
CA ASP A 107 8.42 -10.86 -1.91
C ASP A 107 8.30 -10.66 -0.38
N GLY A 108 7.15 -10.17 0.08
CA GLY A 108 6.91 -9.91 1.50
C GLY A 108 7.38 -8.54 2.00
N SER A 109 7.85 -7.66 1.11
CA SER A 109 8.28 -6.30 1.41
C SER A 109 7.30 -5.29 0.83
N ILE A 110 6.74 -4.43 1.68
CA ILE A 110 5.81 -3.37 1.30
C ILE A 110 6.63 -2.09 1.09
N MET A 111 6.55 -1.48 -0.09
CA MET A 111 7.38 -0.34 -0.48
C MET A 111 6.63 0.65 -1.35
N LEU A 112 7.13 1.89 -1.45
CA LEU A 112 6.64 2.84 -2.44
C LEU A 112 7.28 2.56 -3.81
N PRO A 113 6.60 2.87 -4.93
CA PRO A 113 7.13 2.69 -6.29
C PRO A 113 8.49 3.36 -6.55
N THR A 114 8.81 4.42 -5.80
CA THR A 114 10.08 5.15 -5.93
C THR A 114 11.24 4.49 -5.16
N GLU A 115 10.97 3.45 -4.37
CA GLU A 115 11.95 2.74 -3.55
C GLU A 115 12.36 1.37 -4.13
N TYR A 116 11.77 0.97 -5.26
CA TYR A 116 12.09 -0.24 -6.03
C TYR A 116 13.11 0.06 -7.15
#